data_AF-A0A371F892-F1
#
_entry.id   AF-A0A371F892-F1
#
_cell.length_a   1.000
_cell.length_b   1.000
_cell.length_c   1.000
_cell.angle_alpha   90.00
_cell.angle_beta   90.00
_cell.angle_gamma   90.00
#
_symmetry.space_group_name_H-M   'P 1'
#
loop_
_entity.id
_entity.type
_entity.pdbx_description
1 polymer ?
#
loop_
_entity_poly.entity_id
_entity_poly.type
_entity_poly.pdbx_seq_one_letter_code
_entity_poly.pdbx_strand_id
1 'polypeptide(L)'
;VICMVGECADSVGATVGPGSSNNNKMPTLEEYGTNLTKLAEEGKLDLVVDRQQQIDRVIQILGRRTKNNPCLIGESGVCKTAIVEGLALRIATGDVAEHFEGKKVISLDMGLLVAGTKYQGELEERLKKLMEEIKQSGKIILFIDEVHTIVGAGAGEGAIDAANILRPALARVTIALSEISKKVCLNLNLMQCIGATTLDEYGKHIEKYSSLRRRFLPVKMPEPTVDETIQILKRLRERY
;
A
#
# COMPACT_ATOMS: atom_id res chain seq x y z
N VAL A 1 59.71 11.43 -32.41
CA VAL A 1 59.31 12.85 -32.35
C VAL A 1 57.92 12.91 -31.70
N ILE A 2 57.88 13.33 -30.43
CA ILE A 2 56.89 14.20 -29.75
C ILE A 2 55.38 13.83 -29.76
N CYS A 3 54.86 13.56 -28.53
CA CYS A 3 53.57 13.95 -27.89
C CYS A 3 52.21 13.48 -28.48
N MET A 4 51.08 13.37 -27.77
CA MET A 4 50.60 13.88 -26.47
C MET A 4 49.28 13.15 -26.06
N VAL A 5 49.06 12.97 -24.75
CA VAL A 5 47.83 13.19 -23.92
C VAL A 5 46.43 13.02 -24.55
N GLY A 6 45.52 12.31 -23.85
CA GLY A 6 44.07 12.53 -24.01
C GLY A 6 43.12 11.47 -23.41
N GLU A 7 42.78 11.65 -22.13
CA GLU A 7 41.50 11.43 -21.43
C GLU A 7 40.59 10.18 -21.61
N CYS A 8 40.11 9.74 -20.45
CA CYS A 8 39.12 8.70 -20.20
C CYS A 8 37.69 9.10 -20.61
N ALA A 9 36.95 8.16 -21.21
CA ALA A 9 35.49 8.12 -21.19
C ALA A 9 35.01 6.67 -21.34
N ASP A 10 34.81 5.97 -20.21
CA ASP A 10 34.12 4.68 -20.20
C ASP A 10 32.62 4.89 -20.43
N SER A 11 32.16 4.47 -21.60
CA SER A 11 30.74 4.32 -21.92
C SER A 11 30.36 2.85 -21.73
N VAL A 12 29.79 2.52 -20.57
CA VAL A 12 29.33 1.16 -20.26
C VAL A 12 27.96 0.96 -20.92
N GLY A 13 27.96 0.34 -22.10
CA GLY A 13 26.77 -0.22 -22.72
C GLY A 13 26.29 -1.43 -21.94
N ALA A 14 25.10 -1.35 -21.34
CA ALA A 14 24.43 -2.48 -20.73
C ALA A 14 23.65 -3.25 -21.80
N THR A 15 24.12 -4.46 -22.06
CA THR A 15 23.55 -5.49 -22.91
C THR A 15 22.19 -5.97 -22.38
N VAL A 16 21.19 -5.99 -23.27
CA VAL A 16 19.84 -6.48 -22.97
C VAL A 16 19.79 -7.98 -23.26
N GLY A 17 19.76 -8.81 -22.22
CA GLY A 17 19.51 -10.25 -22.34
C GLY A 17 18.00 -10.57 -22.36
N PRO A 18 17.50 -11.47 -23.22
CA PRO A 18 16.10 -11.85 -23.22
C PRO A 18 15.86 -13.01 -22.26
N GLY A 19 15.10 -12.78 -21.19
CA GLY A 19 14.77 -13.78 -20.17
C GLY A 19 13.33 -13.59 -19.69
N SER A 20 12.48 -14.54 -20.06
CA SER A 20 11.03 -14.61 -19.86
C SER A 20 10.55 -14.40 -18.41
N SER A 21 9.63 -13.47 -18.22
CA SER A 21 8.45 -13.63 -17.36
C SER A 21 7.43 -12.55 -17.74
N ASN A 22 6.17 -12.93 -17.90
CA ASN A 22 5.03 -12.04 -18.20
C ASN A 22 4.90 -10.98 -17.09
N ASN A 23 5.71 -9.93 -17.17
CA ASN A 23 5.61 -8.79 -16.30
C ASN A 23 4.43 -7.98 -16.83
N ASN A 24 3.29 -8.15 -16.17
CA ASN A 24 2.15 -7.28 -16.30
C ASN A 24 2.67 -5.86 -15.99
N LYS A 25 3.07 -5.11 -17.02
CA LYS A 25 3.65 -3.78 -16.86
C LYS A 25 2.58 -2.94 -16.18
N MET A 26 2.84 -2.48 -14.97
CA MET A 26 1.97 -1.56 -14.23
C MET A 26 2.65 -0.20 -14.20
N PRO A 27 2.70 0.51 -15.34
CA PRO A 27 3.48 1.73 -15.46
C PRO A 27 2.99 2.79 -14.48
N THR A 28 1.67 2.92 -14.31
CA THR A 28 1.05 3.92 -13.45
C THR A 28 1.37 3.63 -11.98
N LEU A 29 1.34 2.36 -11.59
CA LEU A 29 1.56 1.95 -10.21
C LEU A 29 3.03 1.98 -9.78
N GLU A 30 3.97 1.83 -10.71
CA GLU A 30 5.40 2.05 -10.46
C GLU A 30 5.77 3.55 -10.46
N GLU A 31 4.99 4.41 -11.11
CA GLU A 31 5.19 5.86 -11.12
C GLU A 31 4.72 6.53 -9.82
N TYR A 32 3.55 6.13 -9.31
CA TYR A 32 2.94 6.74 -8.11
C TYR A 32 3.04 5.88 -6.84
N GLY A 33 3.64 4.69 -6.94
CA GLY A 33 3.68 3.73 -5.85
C GLY A 33 5.07 3.14 -5.63
N THR A 34 5.41 2.93 -4.36
CA THR A 34 6.65 2.29 -3.94
C THR A 34 6.40 0.83 -3.60
N ASN A 35 7.10 -0.07 -4.27
CA ASN A 35 6.97 -1.51 -4.02
C ASN A 35 7.79 -1.92 -2.79
N LEU A 36 7.12 -2.03 -1.65
CA LEU A 36 7.73 -2.41 -0.38
C LEU A 36 8.22 -3.86 -0.42
N THR A 37 7.55 -4.77 -1.12
CA THR A 37 8.00 -6.17 -1.23
C THR A 37 9.33 -6.28 -1.98
N LYS A 38 9.51 -5.54 -3.08
CA LYS A 38 10.81 -5.48 -3.79
C LYS A 38 11.91 -4.91 -2.88
N LEU A 39 11.62 -3.83 -2.15
CA LEU A 39 12.57 -3.25 -1.20
C LEU A 39 12.93 -4.21 -0.06
N ALA A 40 11.99 -5.07 0.34
CA ALA A 40 12.23 -6.11 1.34
C ALA A 40 13.16 -7.20 0.81
N GLU A 41 12.93 -7.67 -0.42
CA GLU A 41 13.79 -8.63 -1.11
C GLU A 41 15.23 -8.09 -1.28
N GLU A 42 15.36 -6.79 -1.54
CA GLU A 42 16.64 -6.09 -1.65
C GLU A 42 17.29 -5.78 -0.29
N GLY A 43 16.64 -6.07 0.84
CA GLY A 43 17.14 -5.78 2.19
C GLY A 43 17.22 -4.29 2.53
N LYS A 44 16.53 -3.43 1.79
CA LYS A 44 16.53 -1.97 1.97
C LYS A 44 15.50 -1.47 2.98
N LEU A 45 14.52 -2.29 3.35
CA LEU A 45 13.51 -1.92 4.34
C LEU A 45 14.07 -1.88 5.76
N ASP A 46 13.50 -1.02 6.59
CA ASP A 46 13.81 -0.95 8.00
C ASP A 46 13.37 -2.20 8.77
N LEU A 47 14.20 -2.59 9.74
CA LEU A 47 13.96 -3.74 10.59
C LEU A 47 12.92 -3.33 11.62
N VAL A 48 11.73 -3.89 11.48
CA VAL A 48 10.63 -3.62 12.40
C VAL A 48 10.94 -4.25 13.75
N VAL A 49 11.06 -3.40 14.78
CA VAL A 49 11.34 -3.85 16.15
C VAL A 49 10.03 -4.15 16.86
N ASP A 50 9.91 -5.40 17.32
CA ASP A 50 8.95 -5.86 18.34
C ASP A 50 7.46 -5.47 18.14
N ARG A 51 7.00 -5.52 16.88
CA ARG A 51 5.58 -5.30 16.53
C ARG A 51 4.89 -6.54 15.93
N GLN A 52 5.35 -7.73 16.31
CA GLN A 52 4.88 -9.01 15.73
C GLN A 52 3.38 -9.22 15.93
N GLN A 53 2.84 -8.90 17.12
CA GLN A 53 1.42 -9.04 17.41
C GLN A 53 0.53 -8.21 16.49
N GLN A 54 0.97 -6.99 16.13
CA GLN A 54 0.23 -6.11 15.23
C GLN A 54 0.35 -6.60 13.79
N ILE A 55 1.53 -7.07 13.36
CA ILE A 55 1.74 -7.66 12.03
C ILE A 55 0.87 -8.91 11.86
N ASP A 56 0.89 -9.83 12.84
CA ASP A 56 0.04 -11.02 12.86
C ASP A 56 -1.44 -10.67 12.77
N ARG A 57 -1.86 -9.62 13.48
CA ARG A 57 -3.23 -9.14 13.43
C ARG A 57 -3.61 -8.62 12.04
N VAL A 58 -2.71 -7.88 11.38
CA VAL A 58 -2.90 -7.38 10.01
C VAL A 58 -3.03 -8.55 9.02
N ILE A 59 -2.13 -9.54 9.09
CA ILE A 59 -2.18 -10.76 8.26
C ILE A 59 -3.50 -11.49 8.47
N GLN A 60 -3.90 -11.69 9.73
CA GLN A 60 -5.15 -12.36 10.08
C GLN A 60 -6.37 -11.64 9.49
N ILE A 61 -6.37 -10.31 9.47
CA ILE A 61 -7.47 -9.51 8.92
C ILE A 61 -7.52 -9.63 7.40
N LEU A 62 -6.38 -9.50 6.73
CA LEU A 62 -6.28 -9.63 5.27
C LEU A 62 -6.74 -11.00 4.76
N GLY A 63 -6.60 -12.05 5.58
CA GLY A 63 -7.05 -13.40 5.27
C GLY A 63 -8.56 -13.64 5.45
N ARG A 64 -9.33 -12.67 5.97
CA ARG A 64 -10.77 -12.84 6.22
C ARG A 64 -11.59 -12.78 4.93
N ARG A 65 -12.75 -13.44 4.95
CA ARG A 65 -13.78 -13.33 3.89
C ARG A 65 -14.57 -12.03 3.96
N THR A 66 -14.67 -11.40 5.13
CA THR A 66 -15.41 -10.15 5.38
C THR A 66 -14.57 -9.23 6.27
N LYS A 67 -14.72 -7.91 6.09
CA LYS A 67 -13.89 -6.89 6.78
C LYS A 67 -12.39 -7.20 6.67
N ASN A 68 -11.93 -7.40 5.45
CA ASN A 68 -10.60 -7.87 5.12
C ASN A 68 -9.59 -6.75 4.86
N ASN A 69 -9.99 -5.48 5.07
CA ASN A 69 -9.11 -4.33 4.95
C ASN A 69 -8.72 -3.86 6.35
N PRO A 70 -7.49 -4.07 6.82
CA PRO A 70 -7.05 -3.53 8.10
C PRO A 70 -6.89 -2.00 8.01
N CYS A 71 -7.35 -1.31 9.06
CA CYS A 71 -7.09 0.11 9.24
C CYS A 71 -6.23 0.28 10.49
N LEU A 72 -4.99 0.72 10.32
CA LEU A 72 -4.05 1.03 11.40
C LEU A 72 -4.43 2.37 12.03
N ILE A 73 -4.83 2.34 13.29
CA ILE A 73 -5.30 3.51 14.01
C ILE A 73 -4.42 3.73 15.23
N GLY A 74 -3.84 4.92 15.33
CA GLY A 74 -2.99 5.33 16.45
C GLY A 74 -2.63 6.79 16.29
N GLU A 75 -1.84 7.32 17.21
CA GLU A 75 -1.33 8.70 17.09
C GLU A 75 -0.38 8.84 15.88
N SER A 76 -0.13 10.07 15.47
CA SER A 76 0.93 10.33 14.48
C SER A 76 2.28 10.07 15.13
N GLY A 77 3.25 9.51 14.39
CA GLY A 77 4.59 9.20 14.92
C GLY A 77 4.76 7.80 15.54
N VAL A 78 3.70 7.01 15.72
CA VAL A 78 3.79 5.62 16.27
C VAL A 78 4.36 4.60 15.26
N CYS A 79 4.89 5.06 14.12
CA CYS A 79 5.48 4.22 13.06
C CYS A 79 4.50 3.20 12.44
N LYS A 80 3.31 3.66 12.02
CA LYS A 80 2.32 2.80 11.33
C LYS A 80 2.87 2.17 10.06
N THR A 81 3.70 2.91 9.33
CA THR A 81 4.40 2.47 8.11
C THR A 81 5.30 1.27 8.38
N ALA A 82 6.00 1.24 9.53
CA ALA A 82 6.87 0.13 9.90
C ALA A 82 6.12 -1.21 9.97
N ILE A 83 4.85 -1.23 10.37
CA ILE A 83 4.04 -2.47 10.38
C ILE A 83 3.85 -3.03 8.97
N VAL A 84 3.67 -2.15 8.00
CA VAL A 84 3.44 -2.50 6.60
C VAL A 84 4.74 -2.97 5.96
N GLU A 85 5.87 -2.35 6.31
CA GLU A 85 7.20 -2.81 5.93
C GLU A 85 7.49 -4.21 6.51
N GLY A 86 7.11 -4.44 7.77
CA GLY A 86 7.23 -5.75 8.41
C GLY A 86 6.36 -6.81 7.74
N LEU A 87 5.15 -6.44 7.32
CA LEU A 87 4.30 -7.30 6.51
C LEU A 87 4.96 -7.62 5.15
N ALA A 88 5.52 -6.62 4.48
CA ALA A 88 6.20 -6.80 3.20
C ALA A 88 7.41 -7.73 3.34
N LEU A 89 8.17 -7.60 4.43
CA LEU A 89 9.29 -8.47 4.77
C LEU A 89 8.85 -9.92 4.95
N ARG A 90 7.78 -10.16 5.72
CA ARG A 90 7.27 -11.54 5.91
C ARG A 90 6.76 -12.17 4.63
N ILE A 91 6.16 -11.37 3.74
CA ILE A 91 5.74 -11.85 2.42
C ILE A 91 6.96 -12.19 1.56
N ALA A 92 8.00 -11.36 1.58
CA ALA A 92 9.24 -11.58 0.84
C ALA A 92 10.03 -12.81 1.34
N THR A 93 10.04 -13.06 2.65
CA THR A 93 10.71 -14.24 3.24
C THR A 93 9.88 -15.53 3.16
N GLY A 94 8.60 -15.44 2.75
CA GLY A 94 7.69 -16.59 2.70
C GLY A 94 7.15 -17.03 4.07
N ASP A 95 7.29 -16.22 5.11
CA ASP A 95 6.75 -16.47 6.46
C ASP A 95 5.26 -16.05 6.57
N VAL A 96 4.47 -16.41 5.56
CA VAL A 96 3.04 -16.13 5.46
C VAL A 96 2.31 -17.33 4.88
N ALA A 97 1.01 -17.43 5.11
CA ALA A 97 0.20 -18.50 4.52
C ALA A 97 0.25 -18.45 2.97
N GLU A 98 0.10 -19.59 2.31
CA GLU A 98 0.11 -19.76 0.83
C GLU A 98 -0.78 -18.74 0.09
N HIS A 99 -1.86 -18.28 0.73
CA HIS A 99 -2.79 -17.30 0.17
C HIS A 99 -2.18 -15.90 -0.01
N PHE A 100 -1.03 -15.63 0.61
CA PHE A 100 -0.27 -14.38 0.51
C PHE A 100 0.98 -14.54 -0.36
N GLU A 101 1.30 -15.75 -0.79
CA GLU A 101 2.48 -16.03 -1.60
C GLU A 101 2.38 -15.35 -2.96
N GLY A 102 3.47 -14.68 -3.36
CA GLY A 102 3.54 -13.90 -4.60
C GLY A 102 2.66 -12.65 -4.61
N LYS A 103 2.13 -12.20 -3.47
CA LYS A 103 1.51 -10.87 -3.36
C LYS A 103 2.57 -9.79 -3.22
N LYS A 104 2.28 -8.61 -3.78
CA LYS A 104 3.14 -7.42 -3.69
C LYS A 104 2.47 -6.37 -2.82
N VAL A 105 3.17 -5.88 -1.81
CA VAL A 105 2.76 -4.74 -0.99
C VAL A 105 3.29 -3.47 -1.63
N ILE A 106 2.38 -2.55 -1.95
CA ILE A 106 2.72 -1.32 -2.64
C ILE A 106 2.16 -0.15 -1.85
N SER A 107 3.04 0.77 -1.46
CA SER A 107 2.68 2.03 -0.81
C SER A 107 2.29 3.05 -1.87
N LEU A 108 1.13 3.68 -1.72
CA LEU A 108 0.70 4.77 -2.58
C LEU A 108 1.19 6.10 -2.00
N ASP A 109 1.86 6.90 -2.83
CA ASP A 109 2.25 8.26 -2.45
C ASP A 109 1.22 9.27 -2.97
N MET A 110 0.45 9.85 -2.05
CA MET A 110 -0.53 10.87 -2.38
C MET A 110 0.11 12.17 -2.86
N GLY A 111 1.33 12.49 -2.42
CA GLY A 111 2.08 13.66 -2.86
C GLY A 111 2.43 13.58 -4.34
N LEU A 112 2.89 12.42 -4.83
CA LEU A 112 3.17 12.20 -6.25
C LEU A 112 1.91 12.23 -7.11
N LEU A 113 0.77 11.76 -6.58
CA LEU A 113 -0.50 11.81 -7.28
C LEU A 113 -1.04 13.22 -7.47
N VAL A 114 -0.89 14.07 -6.44
CA VAL A 114 -1.29 15.48 -6.48
C VAL A 114 -0.29 16.29 -7.32
N ALA A 115 0.99 15.94 -7.28
CA ALA A 115 2.03 16.59 -8.05
C ALA A 115 1.75 16.54 -9.56
N GLY A 116 1.85 17.71 -10.21
CA GLY A 116 1.63 17.84 -11.64
C GLY A 116 0.18 17.69 -12.09
N THR A 117 -0.80 17.71 -11.18
CA THR A 117 -2.22 17.89 -11.54
C THR A 117 -2.62 19.33 -11.27
N LYS A 118 -3.18 20.00 -12.27
CA LYS A 118 -3.77 21.35 -12.12
C LYS A 118 -5.28 21.30 -11.93
N TYR A 119 -5.89 20.21 -12.40
CA TYR A 119 -7.33 20.00 -12.37
C TYR A 119 -7.65 18.72 -11.62
N GLN A 120 -8.68 18.76 -10.77
CA GLN A 120 -9.14 17.61 -9.98
C GLN A 120 -9.46 16.39 -10.86
N GLY A 121 -10.02 16.60 -12.06
CA GLY A 121 -10.35 15.51 -12.99
C GLY A 121 -9.13 14.71 -13.48
N GLU A 122 -7.95 15.32 -13.56
CA GLU A 122 -6.72 14.60 -13.94
C GLU A 122 -6.30 13.62 -12.83
N LEU A 123 -6.42 14.05 -11.57
CA LEU A 123 -6.17 13.20 -10.41
C LEU A 123 -7.16 12.03 -10.34
N GLU A 124 -8.44 12.29 -10.62
CA GLU A 124 -9.46 11.25 -10.69
C GLU A 124 -9.16 10.21 -11.78
N GLU A 125 -8.73 10.66 -12.96
CA GLU A 125 -8.37 9.77 -14.06
C GLU A 125 -7.14 8.91 -13.72
N ARG A 126 -6.13 9.48 -13.06
CA ARG A 126 -4.95 8.75 -12.56
C ARG A 126 -5.35 7.69 -11.53
N LEU A 127 -6.17 8.06 -10.54
CA LEU A 127 -6.69 7.12 -9.54
C LEU A 127 -7.51 6.00 -10.17
N LYS A 128 -8.31 6.30 -11.19
CA LYS A 128 -9.09 5.30 -11.92
C LYS A 128 -8.20 4.30 -12.65
N LYS A 129 -7.16 4.76 -13.36
CA LYS A 129 -6.17 3.91 -14.02
C LYS A 129 -5.45 3.01 -13.02
N LEU A 130 -5.00 3.55 -11.89
CA LEU A 130 -4.40 2.78 -10.80
C LEU A 130 -5.34 1.68 -10.29
N MET A 131 -6.61 1.99 -10.07
CA MET A 131 -7.58 0.99 -9.61
C MET A 131 -7.83 -0.11 -10.64
N GLU A 132 -7.79 0.20 -11.93
CA GLU A 132 -7.90 -0.80 -13.00
C GLU A 132 -6.68 -1.73 -13.04
N GLU A 133 -5.46 -1.19 -12.92
CA GLU A 133 -4.22 -1.98 -12.83
C GLU A 133 -4.22 -2.93 -11.62
N ILE A 134 -4.65 -2.44 -10.45
CA ILE A 134 -4.73 -3.25 -9.23
C ILE A 134 -5.72 -4.41 -9.40
N LYS A 135 -6.88 -4.14 -10.01
CA LYS A 135 -7.90 -5.17 -10.26
C LYS A 135 -7.41 -6.21 -11.27
N GLN A 136 -6.69 -5.81 -12.31
CA GLN A 136 -6.14 -6.73 -13.31
C GLN A 136 -5.05 -7.63 -12.75
N SER A 137 -4.18 -7.09 -11.87
CA SER A 137 -3.10 -7.87 -11.26
C SER A 137 -3.62 -8.87 -10.22
N GLY A 138 -4.55 -8.46 -9.36
CA GLY A 138 -5.19 -9.33 -8.38
C GLY A 138 -4.27 -9.87 -7.26
N LYS A 139 -2.97 -9.58 -7.30
CA LYS A 139 -1.94 -9.99 -6.33
C LYS A 139 -1.31 -8.80 -5.62
N ILE A 140 -2.02 -7.69 -5.50
CA ILE A 140 -1.50 -6.45 -4.91
C ILE A 140 -2.23 -6.14 -3.61
N ILE A 141 -1.46 -5.81 -2.58
CA ILE A 141 -1.93 -5.22 -1.33
C ILE A 141 -1.53 -3.75 -1.37
N LEU A 142 -2.53 -2.86 -1.44
CA LEU A 142 -2.28 -1.43 -1.46
C LEU A 142 -2.17 -0.89 -0.04
N PHE A 143 -1.09 -0.19 0.27
CA PHE A 143 -0.98 0.62 1.47
C PHE A 143 -1.26 2.08 1.14
N ILE A 144 -2.13 2.70 1.92
CA ILE A 144 -2.46 4.12 1.83
C ILE A 144 -2.19 4.71 3.20
N ASP A 145 -1.16 5.55 3.28
CA ASP A 145 -0.98 6.38 4.46
C ASP A 145 -2.02 7.51 4.44
N GLU A 146 -2.42 7.94 5.63
CA GLU A 146 -3.41 9.01 5.80
C GLU A 146 -4.67 8.79 4.95
N VAL A 147 -5.29 7.61 5.04
CA VAL A 147 -6.45 7.24 4.17
C VAL A 147 -7.63 8.21 4.31
N HIS A 148 -7.69 8.98 5.39
CA HIS A 148 -8.67 10.05 5.58
C HIS A 148 -8.48 11.21 4.59
N THR A 149 -7.30 11.45 4.01
CA THR A 149 -7.08 12.49 2.98
C THR A 149 -7.91 12.23 1.73
N ILE A 150 -8.16 10.96 1.42
CA ILE A 150 -8.94 10.52 0.25
C ILE A 150 -10.46 10.53 0.55
N VAL A 151 -10.84 10.48 1.83
CA VAL A 151 -12.25 10.29 2.27
C VAL A 151 -12.86 11.56 2.90
N GLY A 152 -12.04 12.32 3.63
CA GLY A 152 -12.46 13.41 4.51
C GLY A 152 -12.34 14.79 3.91
N ALA A 153 -11.91 14.88 2.67
CA ALA A 153 -11.62 16.12 2.00
C ALA A 153 -12.90 16.70 1.36
N GLY A 154 -13.90 17.04 2.19
CA GLY A 154 -15.20 17.57 1.75
C GLY A 154 -15.56 18.94 2.32
N ALA A 155 -14.62 19.67 2.93
CA ALA A 155 -14.91 20.95 3.61
C ALA A 155 -13.98 22.11 3.25
N GLY A 156 -13.04 21.93 2.31
CA GLY A 156 -12.10 22.97 1.87
C GLY A 156 -11.91 22.97 0.36
N GLU A 157 -11.49 24.11 -0.18
CA GLU A 157 -11.39 24.45 -1.61
C GLU A 157 -10.36 23.64 -2.44
N GLY A 158 -9.85 22.52 -1.90
CA GLY A 158 -8.86 21.64 -2.55
C GLY A 158 -9.02 20.18 -2.14
N ALA A 159 -10.19 19.84 -1.62
CA ALA A 159 -10.42 18.63 -0.89
C ALA A 159 -11.02 17.57 -1.84
N ILE A 160 -10.34 16.43 -1.98
CA ILE A 160 -10.57 15.39 -2.98
C ILE A 160 -11.79 14.52 -2.60
N ASP A 161 -12.85 14.48 -3.42
CA ASP A 161 -13.96 13.51 -3.26
C ASP A 161 -13.64 12.15 -3.90
N ALA A 162 -12.44 11.64 -3.64
CA ALA A 162 -12.00 10.34 -4.12
C ALA A 162 -12.72 9.19 -3.39
N ALA A 163 -13.52 9.51 -2.36
CA ALA A 163 -14.49 8.59 -1.77
C ALA A 163 -15.46 8.04 -2.82
N ASN A 164 -15.88 8.82 -3.83
CA ASN A 164 -16.76 8.34 -4.90
C ASN A 164 -16.06 7.41 -5.90
N ILE A 165 -14.74 7.51 -6.07
CA ILE A 165 -13.93 6.65 -6.97
C ILE A 165 -13.48 5.38 -6.25
N LEU A 166 -13.11 5.51 -4.99
CA LEU A 166 -12.83 4.38 -4.12
C LEU A 166 -14.09 3.55 -3.87
N ARG A 167 -15.28 4.17 -3.82
CA ARG A 167 -16.52 3.45 -3.53
C ARG A 167 -16.79 2.30 -4.51
N PRO A 168 -16.63 2.40 -5.84
CA PRO A 168 -16.70 1.27 -6.77
C PRO A 168 -15.64 0.18 -6.56
N ALA A 169 -14.37 0.55 -6.32
CA ALA A 169 -13.30 -0.42 -6.05
C ALA A 169 -13.47 -1.12 -4.70
N LEU A 170 -14.06 -0.39 -3.74
CA LEU A 170 -14.48 -0.82 -2.43
C LEU A 170 -15.99 -1.10 -2.40
N ALA A 171 -16.67 -1.32 -3.51
CA ALA A 171 -18.06 -1.76 -3.50
C ALA A 171 -17.98 -3.25 -3.74
N ARG A 172 -18.69 -4.03 -2.92
CA ARG A 172 -18.99 -5.38 -3.37
C ARG A 172 -19.92 -5.11 -4.52
N VAL A 173 -19.87 -5.92 -5.56
CA VAL A 173 -21.03 -6.07 -6.42
C VAL A 173 -22.16 -6.57 -5.49
N THR A 174 -22.82 -5.65 -4.80
CA THR A 174 -24.15 -5.78 -4.22
C THR A 174 -25.13 -5.35 -5.32
N ILE A 175 -24.81 -5.64 -6.57
CA ILE A 175 -25.81 -5.72 -7.62
C ILE A 175 -26.36 -7.13 -7.46
N ALA A 176 -27.67 -7.20 -7.23
CA ALA A 176 -28.45 -8.42 -7.27
C ALA A 176 -28.19 -9.14 -8.60
N LEU A 177 -27.22 -10.05 -8.61
CA LEU A 177 -27.09 -11.00 -9.69
C LEU A 177 -27.82 -12.26 -9.27
N SER A 178 -28.79 -12.61 -10.10
CA SER A 178 -29.46 -13.91 -10.21
C SER A 178 -28.54 -15.06 -9.78
N GLU A 179 -29.10 -16.00 -9.02
CA GLU A 179 -28.40 -17.05 -8.27
C GLU A 179 -27.46 -17.94 -9.09
N ILE A 180 -27.53 -17.86 -10.42
CA ILE A 180 -26.75 -18.64 -11.38
C ILE A 180 -25.26 -18.19 -11.43
N SER A 181 -24.93 -16.94 -11.06
CA SER A 181 -23.54 -16.44 -11.10
C SER A 181 -22.77 -16.50 -9.75
N LYS A 182 -23.36 -17.04 -8.68
CA LYS A 182 -22.70 -17.16 -7.36
C LYS A 182 -21.41 -18.00 -7.40
N LYS A 183 -21.28 -18.96 -8.33
CA LYS A 183 -20.12 -19.88 -8.42
C LYS A 183 -18.91 -19.27 -9.14
N VAL A 184 -19.12 -18.24 -9.98
CA VAL A 184 -18.04 -17.52 -10.69
C VAL A 184 -17.55 -16.31 -9.89
N CYS A 185 -18.41 -15.73 -9.03
CA CYS A 185 -18.10 -14.58 -8.18
C CYS A 185 -17.25 -14.92 -6.93
N LEU A 186 -16.82 -16.18 -6.77
CA LEU A 186 -15.89 -16.60 -5.72
C LEU A 186 -14.44 -16.13 -5.98
N ASN A 187 -14.15 -15.64 -7.19
CA ASN A 187 -12.88 -15.03 -7.59
C ASN A 187 -12.99 -13.52 -7.86
N LEU A 188 -13.99 -12.83 -7.30
CA LEU A 188 -13.99 -11.37 -7.33
C LEU A 188 -12.97 -10.87 -6.30
N ASN A 189 -11.73 -10.75 -6.75
CA ASN A 189 -10.62 -10.10 -6.05
C ASN A 189 -11.05 -8.71 -5.60
N LEU A 190 -11.60 -8.64 -4.38
CA LEU A 190 -11.74 -7.40 -3.63
C LEU A 190 -10.34 -6.87 -3.43
N MET A 191 -10.08 -5.68 -3.95
CA MET A 191 -8.88 -4.90 -3.66
C MET A 191 -8.58 -4.97 -2.16
N GLN A 192 -7.44 -5.58 -1.82
CA GLN A 192 -6.93 -5.62 -0.46
C GLN A 192 -6.19 -4.32 -0.22
N CYS A 193 -6.64 -3.55 0.78
CA CYS A 193 -5.95 -2.33 1.16
C CYS A 193 -5.72 -2.25 2.67
N ILE A 194 -4.59 -1.66 3.03
CA ILE A 194 -4.20 -1.31 4.39
C ILE A 194 -4.26 0.21 4.45
N GLY A 195 -5.09 0.76 5.33
CA GLY A 195 -5.16 2.21 5.54
C GLY A 195 -4.52 2.58 6.87
N ALA A 196 -3.73 3.65 6.92
CA ALA A 196 -3.29 4.26 8.18
C ALA A 196 -4.03 5.58 8.40
N THR A 197 -4.41 5.87 9.64
CA THR A 197 -5.09 7.12 10.02
C THR A 197 -4.96 7.40 11.51
N THR A 198 -5.20 8.63 11.95
CA THR A 198 -5.31 8.93 13.39
C THR A 198 -6.65 8.48 13.99
N LEU A 199 -6.71 8.34 15.32
CA LEU A 199 -7.94 8.01 16.05
C LEU A 199 -9.07 9.01 15.75
N ASP A 200 -8.74 10.31 15.73
CA ASP A 200 -9.70 11.39 15.53
C ASP A 200 -10.31 11.37 14.13
N GLU A 201 -9.47 11.18 13.11
CA GLU A 201 -9.91 11.12 11.72
C GLU A 201 -10.71 9.86 11.42
N TYR A 202 -10.35 8.73 12.03
CA TYR A 202 -11.10 7.48 11.86
C TYR A 202 -12.57 7.65 12.27
N GLY A 203 -12.82 8.24 13.45
CA GLY A 203 -14.18 8.51 13.93
C GLY A 203 -14.92 9.54 13.07
N LYS A 204 -14.23 10.61 12.65
CA LYS A 204 -14.83 11.70 11.87
C LYS A 204 -15.16 11.32 10.42
N HIS A 205 -14.29 10.55 9.77
CA HIS A 205 -14.33 10.34 8.31
C HIS A 205 -14.50 8.88 7.88
N ILE A 206 -14.23 7.87 8.71
CA ILE A 206 -14.37 6.46 8.31
C ILE A 206 -15.60 5.83 8.97
N GLU A 207 -15.83 6.13 10.25
CA GLU A 207 -16.96 5.57 11.00
C GLU A 207 -18.32 6.12 10.54
N LYS A 208 -18.35 7.36 10.06
CA LYS A 208 -19.57 8.00 9.54
C LYS A 208 -20.07 7.37 8.24
N TYR A 209 -19.19 6.79 7.42
CA TYR A 209 -19.59 6.23 6.12
C TYR A 209 -19.84 4.72 6.24
N SER A 210 -21.11 4.33 6.12
CA SER A 210 -21.58 2.94 6.22
C SER A 210 -20.87 1.97 5.26
N SER A 211 -20.48 2.43 4.08
CA SER A 211 -19.75 1.64 3.08
C SER A 211 -18.33 1.28 3.53
N LEU A 212 -17.60 2.23 4.12
CA LEU A 212 -16.21 2.05 4.56
C LEU A 212 -16.14 1.26 5.88
N ARG A 213 -17.03 1.56 6.83
CA ARG A 213 -17.14 0.85 8.12
C ARG A 213 -17.37 -0.66 7.97
N ARG A 214 -18.01 -1.09 6.88
CA ARG A 214 -18.26 -2.51 6.59
C ARG A 214 -17.03 -3.24 6.00
N ARG A 215 -15.95 -2.53 5.70
CA ARG A 215 -14.75 -3.08 5.05
C ARG A 215 -13.51 -2.94 5.88
N PHE A 216 -13.34 -1.78 6.49
CA PHE A 216 -12.21 -1.52 7.35
C PHE A 216 -12.43 -2.16 8.71
N LEU A 217 -11.43 -2.92 9.17
CA LEU A 217 -11.35 -3.38 10.54
C LEU A 217 -10.27 -2.58 11.28
N PRO A 218 -10.61 -1.91 12.39
CA PRO A 218 -9.64 -1.14 13.15
C PRO A 218 -8.61 -2.05 13.82
N VAL A 219 -7.34 -1.68 13.69
CA VAL A 219 -6.18 -2.25 14.40
C VAL A 219 -5.58 -1.11 15.22
N LYS A 220 -5.71 -1.19 16.55
CA LYS A 220 -5.16 -0.18 17.44
C LYS A 220 -3.64 -0.33 17.53
N MET A 221 -2.94 0.77 17.34
CA MET A 221 -1.49 0.89 17.44
C MET A 221 -1.18 1.64 18.74
N PRO A 222 -0.73 0.93 19.79
CA PRO A 222 -0.31 1.59 21.02
C PRO A 222 1.03 2.30 20.81
N GLU A 223 1.19 3.44 21.48
CA GLU A 223 2.47 4.12 21.61
C GLU A 223 3.52 3.15 22.20
N PRO A 224 4.76 3.14 21.68
CA PRO A 224 5.79 2.27 22.23
C PRO A 224 6.11 2.65 23.68
N THR A 225 6.40 1.63 24.50
CA THR A 225 6.91 1.88 25.85
C THR A 225 8.32 2.48 25.82
N VAL A 226 8.80 3.02 26.95
CA VAL A 226 10.18 3.57 27.04
C VAL A 226 11.21 2.51 26.68
N ASP A 227 11.02 1.26 27.16
CA ASP A 227 11.93 0.15 26.88
C ASP A 227 11.91 -0.23 25.39
N GLU A 228 10.73 -0.33 24.78
CA GLU A 228 10.58 -0.57 23.33
C GLU A 228 11.24 0.55 22.52
N THR A 229 11.08 1.80 22.94
CA THR A 229 11.67 2.98 22.28
C THR A 229 13.20 2.91 22.32
N ILE A 230 13.78 2.52 23.46
CA ILE A 230 15.24 2.31 23.57
C ILE A 230 15.72 1.21 22.61
N GLN A 231 14.96 0.12 22.46
CA GLN A 231 15.30 -0.95 21.53
C GLN A 231 15.21 -0.49 20.06
N ILE A 232 14.17 0.27 19.72
CA ILE A 232 14.00 0.88 18.40
C ILE A 232 15.19 1.77 18.07
N LEU A 233 15.57 2.67 18.98
CA LEU A 233 16.70 3.59 18.78
C LEU A 233 18.04 2.85 18.64
N LYS A 234 18.27 1.79 19.43
CA LYS A 234 19.49 0.98 19.31
C LYS A 234 19.64 0.33 17.93
N ARG A 235 18.51 -0.13 17.35
CA ARG A 235 18.49 -0.74 16.01
C ARG A 235 18.63 0.29 14.89
N LEU A 236 18.03 1.47 15.05
CA LEU A 236 18.18 2.56 14.07
C LEU A 236 19.62 3.07 13.99
N ARG A 237 20.34 3.10 15.12
CA ARG A 237 21.77 3.50 15.17
C ARG A 237 22.69 2.62 14.31
N GLU A 238 22.35 1.37 14.04
CA GLU A 238 23.17 0.53 13.15
C GLU A 238 23.08 0.98 11.68
N ARG A 239 22.03 1.73 11.33
CA ARG A 239 21.75 2.20 9.97
C ARG A 239 22.01 3.69 9.75
N TYR A 240 21.99 4.50 10.81
CA TYR A 240 22.14 5.96 10.81
C TYR A 240 23.23 6.40 11.79
#